data_AF-Q3M2U4-F1
#
_entry.id   AF-Q3M2U4-F1
#
_cell.length_a   1.000
_cell.length_b   1.000
_cell.length_c   1.000
_cell.angle_alpha   90.00
_cell.angle_beta   90.00
_cell.angle_gamma   90.00
#
_symmetry.space_group_name_H-M   'P 1'
#
loop_
_entity.id
_entity.type
_entity.pdbx_description
1 polymer ?
#
loop_
_entity_poly.entity_id
_entity_poly.type
_entity_poly.pdbx_seq_one_letter_code
_entity_poly.pdbx_strand_id
1 'polypeptide(L)'
;MDIDKLIEVLKQRGIITEIIDKRPGVPKLPAQLYLRLVIASLATRKDISACISTALETYTMRNAEKHLDEIKIQAAAVDKEPEEYLADAIAARLGKKSLEDEQ
;
A
#
# COMPACT_ATOMS: atom_id res chain seq x y z
N MET A 1 1.08 -12.94 19.54
CA MET A 1 1.56 -11.69 20.15
C MET A 1 0.48 -10.64 19.97
N ASP A 2 0.12 -9.94 21.03
CA ASP A 2 -0.90 -8.89 21.01
C ASP A 2 -0.25 -7.54 20.65
N ILE A 3 -0.61 -6.98 19.50
CA ILE A 3 -0.03 -5.73 18.99
C ILE A 3 -0.46 -4.54 19.85
N ASP A 4 -1.65 -4.59 20.45
CA ASP A 4 -2.16 -3.49 21.24
C ASP A 4 -1.41 -3.41 22.58
N LYS A 5 -1.09 -4.56 23.18
CA LYS A 5 -0.18 -4.63 24.34
C LYS A 5 1.24 -4.14 24.01
N LEU A 6 1.75 -4.46 22.82
CA LEU A 6 3.06 -3.94 22.39
C LEU A 6 3.03 -2.41 22.23
N ILE A 7 1.94 -1.88 21.66
CA ILE A 7 1.73 -0.44 21.52
C ILE A 7 1.73 0.25 22.89
N GLU A 8 1.05 -0.31 23.89
CA GLU A 8 1.04 0.23 25.25
C GLU A 8 2.45 0.28 25.87
N VAL A 9 3.22 -0.81 25.74
CA VAL A 9 4.60 -0.86 26.24
C VAL A 9 5.48 0.18 25.55
N LEU A 10 5.32 0.36 24.23
CA LEU A 10 6.09 1.36 23.47
C LEU A 10 5.69 2.79 23.81
N LYS A 11 4.40 3.05 24.12
CA LYS A 11 3.92 4.34 24.62
C LYS A 11 4.52 4.66 25.98
N GLN A 12 4.51 3.71 26.91
CA GLN A 12 5.11 3.87 28.24
C GLN A 12 6.60 4.19 28.16
N ARG A 13 7.29 3.69 27.13
CA ARG A 13 8.71 3.96 26.86
C ARG A 13 8.97 5.25 26.06
N GLY A 14 7.93 6.00 25.67
CA GLY A 14 8.05 7.23 24.87
C GLY A 14 8.40 7.03 23.38
N ILE A 15 8.51 5.78 22.91
CA ILE A 15 9.00 5.46 21.56
C ILE A 15 7.95 5.81 20.48
N ILE A 16 6.66 5.63 20.77
CA ILE A 16 5.59 5.92 19.80
C ILE A 16 5.55 7.40 19.43
N THR A 17 5.80 8.29 20.40
CA THR A 17 5.81 9.75 20.18
C THR A 17 6.89 10.12 19.16
N GLU A 18 8.11 9.57 19.31
CA GLU A 18 9.20 9.78 18.35
C GLU A 18 8.87 9.25 16.93
N ILE A 19 8.17 8.12 16.83
CA ILE A 19 7.75 7.55 15.53
C ILE A 19 6.71 8.44 14.83
N ILE A 20 5.85 9.11 15.60
CA ILE A 20 4.85 10.04 15.06
C ILE A 20 5.54 11.33 14.57
N ASP A 21 6.50 11.84 15.34
CA ASP A 21 7.18 13.11 15.04
C ASP A 21 8.23 13.00 13.91
N LYS A 22 8.91 11.85 13.77
CA LYS A 22 9.95 11.61 12.75
C LYS A 22 9.39 11.06 11.42
N ARG A 23 8.36 11.68 10.83
CA ARG A 23 7.90 11.30 9.47
C ARG A 23 8.36 12.26 8.37
N PRO A 24 9.67 12.37 8.05
CA PRO A 24 10.08 12.98 6.80
C PRO A 24 9.85 12.00 5.64
N GLY A 25 9.14 12.43 4.60
CA GLY A 25 9.13 11.79 3.28
C GLY A 25 8.35 10.48 3.11
N VAL A 26 7.74 9.91 4.15
CA VAL A 26 6.88 8.72 4.02
C VAL A 26 5.41 9.18 3.96
N PRO A 27 4.62 8.77 2.95
CA PRO A 27 3.16 8.97 2.96
C PRO A 27 2.61 8.50 4.30
N LYS A 28 1.69 9.25 4.94
CA LYS A 28 1.23 8.98 6.32
C LYS A 28 0.72 7.54 6.50
N LEU A 29 1.60 6.60 6.86
CA LEU A 29 1.23 5.22 7.20
C LEU A 29 0.61 5.23 8.60
N PRO A 30 -0.50 4.54 8.88
CA PRO A 30 -0.99 4.39 10.25
C PRO A 30 0.13 3.86 11.17
N ALA A 31 0.28 4.41 12.38
CA ALA A 31 1.38 4.05 13.29
C ALA A 31 1.44 2.53 13.56
N GLN A 32 0.28 1.88 13.63
CA GLN A 32 0.16 0.43 13.76
C GLN A 32 0.74 -0.33 12.56
N LEU A 33 0.56 0.17 11.34
CA LEU A 33 1.14 -0.43 10.14
C LEU A 33 2.67 -0.27 10.13
N TYR A 34 3.18 0.90 10.53
CA TYR A 34 4.61 1.12 10.67
C TYR A 34 5.24 0.17 11.69
N LEU A 35 4.62 -0.01 12.86
CA LEU A 35 5.10 -0.97 13.86
C LEU A 35 5.11 -2.41 13.33
N ARG A 36 4.07 -2.81 12.58
CA ARG A 36 4.03 -4.12 11.92
C ARG A 36 5.18 -4.28 10.92
N LEU A 37 5.52 -3.24 10.16
CA LEU A 37 6.67 -3.24 9.25
C LEU A 37 8.01 -3.33 9.99
N VAL A 38 8.17 -2.63 11.12
CA VAL A 38 9.36 -2.75 11.97
C VAL A 38 9.50 -4.17 12.52
N ILE A 39 8.42 -4.78 12.99
CA ILE A 39 8.42 -6.18 13.46
C ILE A 39 8.82 -7.12 12.33
N ALA A 40 8.24 -6.95 11.14
CA ALA A 40 8.58 -7.75 9.97
C ALA A 40 10.05 -7.61 9.59
N SER A 41 10.56 -6.37 9.53
CA SER A 41 11.97 -6.06 9.27
C SER A 41 12.91 -6.77 10.25
N LEU A 42 12.61 -6.72 11.55
CA LEU A 42 13.36 -7.42 12.60
C LEU A 42 13.30 -8.94 12.42
N ALA A 43 12.11 -9.50 12.14
CA ALA A 43 11.92 -10.94 12.00
C ALA A 43 12.60 -11.52 10.76
N THR A 44 12.56 -10.80 9.63
CA THR A 44 13.12 -11.27 8.36
C THR A 44 14.54 -10.78 8.11
N ARG A 45 15.09 -9.91 8.98
CA ARG A 45 16.38 -9.21 8.81
C ARG A 45 16.49 -8.50 7.46
N LYS A 46 15.38 -7.91 7.00
CA LYS A 46 15.29 -7.13 5.77
C LYS A 46 15.02 -5.68 6.12
N ASP A 47 15.41 -4.75 5.26
CA ASP A 47 14.99 -3.37 5.41
C ASP A 47 13.46 -3.22 5.24
N ILE A 48 12.92 -2.11 5.73
CA ILE A 48 11.48 -1.84 5.68
C ILE A 48 10.99 -1.75 4.23
N SER A 49 11.79 -1.21 3.31
CA SER A 49 11.45 -1.13 1.87
C SER A 49 11.22 -2.50 1.25
N ALA A 50 12.08 -3.48 1.54
CA ALA A 50 11.95 -4.84 1.07
C ALA A 50 10.72 -5.52 1.68
N CYS A 51 10.41 -5.27 2.96
CA CYS A 51 9.17 -5.73 3.57
C CYS A 51 7.93 -5.15 2.87
N ILE A 52 7.95 -3.86 2.50
CA ILE A 52 6.87 -3.22 1.75
C ILE A 52 6.73 -3.85 0.36
N SER A 53 7.84 -4.01 -0.38
CA SER A 53 7.81 -4.62 -1.72
C SER A 53 7.22 -6.03 -1.69
N THR A 54 7.66 -6.87 -0.75
CA THR A 54 7.09 -8.22 -0.57
C THR A 54 5.61 -8.17 -0.19
N ALA A 55 5.19 -7.24 0.68
CA ALA A 55 3.78 -7.10 1.05
C ALA A 55 2.92 -6.67 -0.14
N LEU A 56 3.40 -5.74 -0.97
CA LEU A 56 2.71 -5.29 -2.18
C LEU A 56 2.58 -6.42 -3.20
N GLU A 57 3.67 -7.13 -3.49
CA GLU A 57 3.67 -8.29 -4.39
C GLU A 57 2.72 -9.39 -3.90
N THR A 58 2.76 -9.70 -2.61
CA THR A 58 1.86 -10.69 -2.02
C THR A 58 0.40 -10.26 -2.13
N TYR A 59 0.11 -8.97 -1.90
CA TYR A 59 -1.24 -8.44 -2.03
C TYR A 59 -1.74 -8.49 -3.48
N THR A 60 -0.94 -8.06 -4.45
CA THR A 60 -1.35 -8.05 -5.86
C THR A 60 -1.58 -9.47 -6.38
N MET A 61 -0.68 -10.41 -6.05
CA MET A 61 -0.84 -11.82 -6.46
C MET A 61 -2.08 -12.46 -5.84
N ARG A 62 -2.32 -12.28 -4.54
CA ARG A 62 -3.47 -12.90 -3.85
C ARG A 62 -4.82 -12.36 -4.27
N ASN A 63 -4.88 -11.16 -4.82
CA ASN A 63 -6.12 -10.50 -5.21
C ASN A 63 -6.27 -10.34 -6.72
N ALA A 64 -5.36 -10.90 -7.53
CA ALA A 64 -5.33 -10.70 -8.97
C ALA A 64 -6.65 -11.09 -9.65
N GLU A 65 -7.18 -12.28 -9.37
CA GLU A 65 -8.44 -12.76 -9.93
C GLU A 65 -9.62 -11.89 -9.49
N LYS A 66 -9.70 -11.55 -8.20
CA LYS A 66 -10.76 -10.69 -7.66
C LYS A 66 -10.74 -9.31 -8.32
N HIS A 67 -9.58 -8.69 -8.47
CA HIS A 67 -9.45 -7.41 -9.16
C HIS A 67 -9.88 -7.53 -10.62
N LEU A 68 -9.53 -8.62 -11.31
CA LEU A 68 -9.97 -8.85 -12.69
C LEU A 68 -11.49 -9.00 -12.78
N ASP A 69 -12.13 -9.68 -11.84
CA ASP A 69 -13.59 -9.81 -11.82
C ASP A 69 -14.29 -8.48 -11.54
N GLU A 70 -13.74 -7.64 -10.64
CA GLU A 70 -14.22 -6.28 -10.43
C GLU A 70 -14.11 -5.43 -11.72
N ILE A 71 -13.03 -5.59 -12.49
CA ILE A 71 -12.85 -4.92 -13.79
C ILE A 71 -13.88 -5.42 -14.81
N LYS A 72 -14.16 -6.73 -14.89
CA LYS A 72 -15.19 -7.26 -15.80
C LYS A 72 -16.57 -6.67 -15.50
N ILE A 73 -16.93 -6.53 -14.22
CA ILE A 73 -18.20 -5.92 -13.81
C ILE A 73 -18.27 -4.45 -14.25
N GLN A 74 -17.18 -3.70 -14.08
CA GLN A 74 -17.11 -2.30 -14.49
C GLN A 74 -17.19 -2.14 -16.02
N ALA A 75 -16.51 -3.01 -16.78
CA ALA A 75 -16.54 -3.02 -18.23
C ALA A 75 -17.95 -3.32 -18.77
N ALA A 76 -18.63 -4.32 -18.19
CA ALA A 76 -20.01 -4.65 -18.53
C ALA A 76 -20.99 -3.49 -18.24
N ALA A 77 -20.76 -2.71 -17.18
CA ALA A 77 -21.59 -1.54 -16.86
C ALA A 77 -21.50 -0.41 -17.88
N VAL A 78 -20.47 -0.40 -18.74
CA VAL A 78 -20.28 0.57 -19.82
C VAL A 78 -20.28 -0.07 -21.21
N ASP A 79 -20.77 -1.31 -21.31
CA ASP A 79 -20.88 -2.08 -22.57
C ASP A 79 -19.56 -2.17 -23.36
N LYS A 80 -18.46 -2.43 -22.65
CA LYS A 80 -17.13 -2.63 -23.22
C LYS A 80 -16.56 -3.99 -22.88
N GLU A 81 -15.68 -4.50 -23.75
CA GLU A 81 -14.83 -5.63 -23.42
C GLU A 81 -13.85 -5.27 -22.28
N PRO A 82 -13.55 -6.18 -21.33
CA PRO A 82 -12.68 -5.90 -20.19
C PRO A 82 -11.30 -5.36 -20.58
N GLU A 83 -10.70 -5.89 -21.64
CA GLU A 83 -9.39 -5.49 -22.15
C GLU A 83 -9.40 -4.05 -22.68
N GLU A 84 -10.43 -3.67 -23.44
CA GLU A 84 -10.58 -2.31 -23.97
C GLU A 84 -10.82 -1.31 -22.84
N TYR A 85 -11.72 -1.65 -21.91
CA TYR A 85 -11.98 -0.84 -20.71
C TYR A 85 -10.69 -0.62 -19.90
N LEU A 86 -9.92 -1.68 -19.66
CA LEU A 86 -8.69 -1.60 -18.88
C LEU A 86 -7.61 -0.80 -19.61
N ALA A 87 -7.46 -0.99 -20.92
CA ALA A 87 -6.51 -0.23 -21.74
C ALA A 87 -6.81 1.27 -21.69
N ASP A 88 -8.07 1.66 -21.86
CA ASP A 88 -8.52 3.05 -21.76
C ASP A 88 -8.24 3.63 -20.37
N ALA A 89 -8.56 2.88 -19.32
CA ALA A 89 -8.36 3.32 -17.94
C ALA A 89 -6.87 3.50 -17.59
N ILE A 90 -6.01 2.59 -18.05
CA ILE A 90 -4.56 2.69 -17.88
C ILE A 90 -4.01 3.88 -18.66
N ALA A 91 -4.41 4.05 -19.93
CA ALA A 91 -4.00 5.16 -20.77
C ALA A 91 -4.39 6.51 -20.14
N ALA A 92 -5.61 6.64 -19.62
CA ALA A 92 -6.05 7.84 -18.92
C ALA A 92 -5.24 8.12 -17.65
N ARG A 93 -4.86 7.07 -16.89
CA ARG A 93 -4.09 7.22 -15.65
C ARG A 93 -2.63 7.58 -15.88
N LEU A 94 -1.99 6.99 -16.90
CA LEU A 94 -0.61 7.28 -17.25
C LEU A 94 -0.48 8.59 -18.05
N GLY A 95 -1.46 8.89 -18.91
CA GLY A 95 -1.49 10.12 -19.71
C GLY A 95 -1.76 11.38 -18.90
N LYS A 96 -2.52 11.30 -17.79
CA LYS A 96 -2.68 12.44 -16.86
C LYS A 96 -1.37 12.86 -16.20
N LYS A 97 -0.41 11.95 -16.06
CA LYS A 97 0.89 12.25 -15.45
C LYS A 97 1.75 13.19 -16.31
N SER A 98 1.51 13.23 -17.62
CA SER A 98 2.29 14.04 -18.56
C SER A 98 1.89 15.52 -18.59
N LEU A 99 0.71 15.90 -18.05
CA LEU A 99 0.21 17.28 -18.06
C LEU A 99 0.38 18.00 -16.73
N GLU A 100 0.70 17.29 -15.65
CA GLU A 100 0.93 17.87 -14.31
C GLU A 100 2.43 18.18 -14.04
N ASP A 101 3.34 17.71 -14.89
CA ASP A 101 4.80 17.98 -14.81
C ASP A 101 5.25 19.18 -15.69
N GLU A 102 4.33 19.85 -16.40
CA GLU A 102 4.59 21.04 -17.27
C GLU A 102 3.95 22.35 -16.78
N GLN A 103 3.46 22.42 -15.53
CA GLN A 103 2.96 23.67 -14.90
C GLN A 103 3.77 24.05 -13.67
#